data_AF-A0A9P0P9Y1-F1
#
_entry.id   AF-A0A9P0P9Y1-F1
#
_cell.length_a   1.000
_cell.length_b   1.000
_cell.length_c   1.000
_cell.angle_alpha   90.00
_cell.angle_beta   90.00
_cell.angle_gamma   90.00
#
_symmetry.space_group_name_H-M   'P 1'
#
loop_
_entity.id
_entity.type
_entity.pdbx_description
1 polymer ?
#
loop_
_entity_poly.entity_id
_entity_poly.type
_entity_poly.pdbx_seq_one_letter_code
_entity_poly.pdbx_strand_id
1 'polypeptide(L)'
;MMKTVIFQVKKTKYVGNNKLKVISKEVVLVDRHVSCKCGCITKAKDCNKYQEYREAECRCACVNTDEARKCINDPQKLWNPKICSCQCREVQECTTGYSFDQRQCKCLPSTLKRRFTLEQAVEPSDYDRFY
;
A
#
# COMPACT_ATOMS: atom_id res chain seq x y z
N MET A 1 -18.22 17.38 15.23
CA MET A 1 -18.10 17.47 16.70
C MET A 1 -18.86 16.31 17.32
N MET A 2 -18.29 15.65 18.33
CA MET A 2 -18.91 14.55 19.06
C MET A 2 -19.17 14.98 20.51
N LYS A 3 -20.25 14.49 21.10
CA LYS A 3 -20.57 14.65 22.52
C LYS A 3 -21.02 13.29 23.06
N THR A 4 -20.60 12.93 24.25
CA THR A 4 -21.07 11.72 24.92
C THR A 4 -22.39 12.00 25.62
N VAL A 5 -23.38 11.12 25.42
CA VAL A 5 -24.70 11.18 26.04
C VAL A 5 -24.89 9.94 26.91
N ILE A 6 -25.51 10.13 28.07
CA ILE A 6 -25.71 9.09 29.06
C ILE A 6 -27.14 8.56 28.94
N PHE A 7 -27.29 7.26 28.73
CA PHE A 7 -28.59 6.59 28.69
C PHE A 7 -28.70 5.59 29.83
N GLN A 8 -29.85 5.59 30.51
CA GLN A 8 -30.20 4.53 31.44
C GLN A 8 -31.09 3.52 30.72
N VAL A 9 -30.58 2.31 30.54
CA VAL A 9 -31.25 1.22 29.81
C VAL A 9 -31.70 0.11 30.76
N LYS A 10 -32.73 -0.63 30.38
CA LYS A 10 -33.15 -1.85 31.09
C LYS A 10 -32.51 -3.06 30.42
N LYS A 11 -31.69 -3.80 31.14
CA LYS A 11 -31.16 -5.08 30.69
C LYS A 11 -32.21 -6.16 30.86
N THR A 12 -32.50 -6.90 29.80
CA THR A 12 -33.50 -7.96 29.83
C THR A 12 -32.88 -9.30 29.45
N LYS A 13 -33.42 -10.38 30.02
CA LYS A 13 -33.12 -11.77 29.65
C LYS A 13 -34.35 -12.37 28.99
N TYR A 14 -34.15 -13.11 27.90
CA TYR A 14 -35.21 -13.94 27.35
C TYR A 14 -35.49 -15.13 28.27
N VAL A 15 -36.77 -15.38 28.55
CA VAL A 15 -37.21 -16.45 29.47
C VAL A 15 -38.17 -17.46 28.82
N GLY A 16 -38.32 -17.43 27.48
CA GLY A 16 -39.23 -18.32 26.73
C GLY A 16 -40.63 -17.74 26.52
N ASN A 17 -41.43 -18.39 25.66
CA ASN A 17 -42.80 -17.98 25.31
C ASN A 17 -42.93 -16.50 24.88
N ASN A 18 -41.97 -15.98 24.11
CA ASN A 18 -41.91 -14.57 23.71
C ASN A 18 -41.88 -13.57 24.89
N LYS A 19 -41.44 -14.01 26.09
CA LYS A 19 -41.34 -13.15 27.28
C LYS A 19 -39.89 -12.74 27.57
N LEU A 20 -39.73 -11.49 27.97
CA LEU A 20 -38.48 -10.90 28.45
C LEU A 20 -38.62 -10.57 29.95
N LYS A 21 -37.62 -10.94 30.75
CA LYS A 21 -37.50 -10.58 32.16
C LYS A 21 -36.48 -9.47 32.32
N VAL A 22 -36.86 -8.34 32.91
CA VAL A 22 -35.91 -7.28 33.27
C VAL A 22 -35.01 -7.77 34.40
N ILE A 23 -33.69 -7.70 34.18
CA ILE A 23 -32.66 -8.11 35.15
C ILE A 23 -32.23 -6.92 36.00
N SER A 24 -31.85 -5.82 35.35
CA SER A 24 -31.27 -4.65 36.00
C SER A 24 -31.44 -3.40 35.13
N LYS A 25 -31.16 -2.22 35.70
CA LYS A 25 -30.94 -0.98 34.94
C LYS A 25 -29.43 -0.74 34.84
N GLU A 26 -28.95 -0.42 33.66
CA GLU A 26 -27.53 -0.13 33.40
C GLU A 26 -27.40 1.27 32.78
N VAL A 27 -26.28 1.93 33.04
CA VAL A 27 -25.96 3.23 32.44
C VAL A 27 -24.97 3.00 31.31
N VAL A 28 -25.30 3.48 30.11
CA VAL A 28 -24.48 3.33 28.91
C VAL A 28 -24.12 4.71 28.38
N LEU A 29 -22.84 4.88 28.04
CA LEU A 29 -22.32 6.07 27.38
C LEU A 29 -22.40 5.85 25.87
N VAL A 30 -23.05 6.77 25.16
CA VAL A 30 -23.22 6.71 23.71
C VAL A 30 -22.69 7.99 23.10
N ASP A 31 -21.84 7.85 22.10
CA ASP A 31 -21.33 8.99 21.35
C ASP A 31 -22.37 9.50 20.36
N ARG A 32 -22.69 10.79 20.48
CA ARG A 32 -23.58 11.51 19.59
C ARG A 32 -22.78 12.48 18.74
N HIS A 33 -22.89 12.34 17.43
CA HIS A 33 -22.39 13.34 16.49
C HIS A 33 -23.34 14.54 16.48
N VAL A 34 -22.84 15.73 16.81
CA VAL A 34 -23.65 16.96 16.86
C VAL A 34 -23.41 17.89 15.67
N SER A 35 -22.32 17.66 14.94
CA SER A 35 -22.04 18.34 13.68
C SER A 35 -21.06 17.53 12.84
N CYS A 36 -21.16 17.65 11.52
CA CYS A 36 -20.28 17.01 10.56
C CYS A 36 -19.61 18.07 9.69
N LYS A 37 -18.44 17.73 9.16
CA LYS A 37 -17.78 18.48 8.09
C LYS A 37 -17.27 17.49 7.05
N CYS A 38 -17.14 17.94 5.81
CA CYS A 38 -16.44 17.16 4.80
C CYS A 38 -14.99 17.01 5.24
N GLY A 39 -14.49 15.79 5.22
CA GLY A 39 -13.09 15.46 5.46
C GLY A 39 -12.63 14.47 4.41
N CYS A 40 -11.36 14.53 4.05
CA CYS A 40 -10.78 13.58 3.11
C CYS A 40 -10.76 12.17 3.72
N ILE A 41 -11.19 11.19 2.93
CA ILE A 41 -11.14 9.77 3.32
C ILE A 41 -9.69 9.31 3.34
N THR A 42 -8.95 9.62 2.27
CA THR A 42 -7.50 9.42 2.17
C THR A 42 -6.78 10.41 3.07
N LYS A 43 -5.80 9.91 3.81
CA LYS A 43 -4.95 10.68 4.73
C LYS A 43 -3.50 10.56 4.31
N ALA A 44 -2.65 11.42 4.85
CA ALA A 44 -1.21 11.40 4.55
C ALA A 44 -0.54 10.04 4.80
N LYS A 45 -0.97 9.33 5.85
CA LYS A 45 -0.48 7.99 6.17
C LYS A 45 -0.86 6.90 5.16
N ASP A 46 -1.86 7.16 4.30
CA ASP A 46 -2.30 6.22 3.29
C ASP A 46 -1.46 6.35 2.00
N CYS A 47 -0.64 7.40 1.89
CA CYS A 47 0.29 7.59 0.79
C CYS A 47 1.55 6.76 0.98
N ASN A 48 2.10 6.23 -0.12
CA ASN A 48 3.37 5.52 -0.09
C ASN A 48 4.57 6.49 -0.10
N LYS A 49 5.79 5.96 0.05
CA LYS A 49 7.04 6.74 0.06
C LYS A 49 7.36 7.54 -1.23
N TYR A 50 6.65 7.29 -2.32
CA TYR A 50 6.81 7.98 -3.61
C TYR A 50 5.70 9.01 -3.87
N GLN A 51 4.81 9.20 -2.91
CA GLN A 51 3.66 10.09 -3.02
C GLN A 51 3.69 11.14 -1.92
N GLU A 52 3.11 12.30 -2.24
CA GLU A 52 2.84 13.36 -1.30
C GLU A 52 1.33 13.56 -1.18
N TYR A 53 0.84 13.71 0.04
CA TYR A 53 -0.57 13.96 0.28
C TYR A 53 -0.91 15.42 0.01
N ARG A 54 -1.81 15.64 -0.95
CA ARG A 54 -2.33 16.97 -1.27
C ARG A 54 -3.68 17.16 -0.59
N GLU A 55 -3.68 17.84 0.54
CA GLU A 55 -4.87 18.05 1.38
C GLU A 55 -5.99 18.77 0.62
N ALA A 56 -5.65 19.79 -0.17
CA ALA A 56 -6.62 20.54 -0.98
C ALA A 56 -7.32 19.68 -2.05
N GLU A 57 -6.73 18.55 -2.44
CA GLU A 57 -7.22 17.66 -3.48
C GLU A 57 -7.73 16.32 -2.90
N CYS A 58 -7.66 16.13 -1.58
CA CYS A 58 -7.97 14.88 -0.88
C CYS A 58 -7.31 13.63 -1.50
N ARG A 59 -6.07 13.73 -2.02
CA ARG A 59 -5.41 12.61 -2.72
C ARG A 59 -3.90 12.56 -2.51
N CYS A 60 -3.35 11.38 -2.71
CA CYS A 60 -1.91 11.18 -2.84
C CYS A 60 -1.49 11.47 -4.29
N ALA A 61 -0.48 12.32 -4.48
CA ALA A 61 0.07 12.66 -5.78
C ALA A 61 1.53 12.21 -5.87
N CYS A 62 1.92 11.65 -7.01
CA CYS A 62 3.31 11.22 -7.22
C CYS A 62 4.26 12.41 -7.34
N VAL A 63 5.44 12.29 -6.72
CA VAL A 63 6.45 13.36 -6.73
C VAL A 63 7.28 13.40 -8.02
N ASN A 64 7.46 12.25 -8.68
CA ASN A 64 8.22 12.09 -9.92
C ASN A 64 7.42 12.50 -11.17
N THR A 65 7.03 13.78 -11.20
CA THR A 65 6.18 14.35 -12.27
C THR A 65 6.83 14.32 -13.66
N ASP A 66 8.17 14.41 -13.75
CA ASP A 66 8.88 14.33 -15.03
C ASP A 66 8.84 12.93 -15.64
N GLU A 67 8.92 11.89 -14.81
CA GLU A 67 8.77 10.51 -15.28
C GLU A 67 7.34 10.27 -15.76
N ALA A 68 6.34 10.75 -15.01
CA ALA A 68 4.95 10.69 -15.41
C ALA A 68 4.70 11.38 -16.77
N ARG A 69 5.25 12.59 -16.95
CA ARG A 69 5.13 13.34 -18.20
C ARG A 69 5.74 12.59 -19.39
N LYS A 70 6.97 12.06 -19.23
CA LYS A 70 7.63 11.25 -20.27
C LYS A 70 6.83 9.98 -20.58
N CYS A 71 6.28 9.34 -19.56
CA CYS A 71 5.47 8.14 -19.70
C CYS A 71 4.19 8.36 -20.49
N ILE A 72 3.47 9.45 -20.19
CA ILE A 72 2.19 9.78 -20.85
C ILE A 72 2.39 10.06 -22.35
N ASN A 73 3.56 10.59 -22.72
CA ASN A 73 3.91 10.85 -24.12
C ASN A 73 4.34 9.59 -24.90
N ASP A 74 4.55 8.46 -24.23
CA ASP A 74 4.93 7.19 -24.87
C ASP A 74 3.66 6.34 -25.15
N PRO A 75 3.36 6.04 -26.43
CA PRO A 75 2.16 5.28 -26.78
C PRO A 75 2.18 3.84 -26.27
N GLN A 76 3.36 3.25 -26.00
CA GLN A 76 3.49 1.87 -25.52
C GLN A 76 3.37 1.76 -24.00
N LYS A 77 3.26 2.88 -23.28
CA LYS A 77 3.30 2.91 -21.82
C LYS A 77 2.09 3.57 -21.18
N LEU A 78 1.90 3.26 -19.90
CA LEU A 78 0.86 3.77 -19.04
C LEU A 78 1.45 4.15 -17.68
N TRP A 79 1.08 5.33 -17.19
CA TRP A 79 1.45 5.79 -15.87
C TRP A 79 0.58 5.12 -14.80
N ASN A 80 1.20 4.50 -13.80
CA ASN A 80 0.50 3.92 -12.66
C ASN A 80 0.59 4.85 -11.44
N PRO A 81 -0.47 5.61 -11.11
CA PRO A 81 -0.43 6.59 -10.01
C PRO A 81 -0.38 5.94 -8.62
N LYS A 82 -0.70 4.64 -8.48
CA LYS A 82 -0.68 3.96 -7.18
C LYS A 82 0.73 3.64 -6.71
N ILE A 83 1.63 3.33 -7.64
CA ILE A 83 3.04 2.99 -7.34
C ILE A 83 4.02 4.03 -7.88
N CYS A 84 3.51 5.07 -8.56
CA CYS A 84 4.29 6.14 -9.15
C CYS A 84 5.37 5.66 -10.11
N SER A 85 4.98 4.78 -11.04
CA SER A 85 5.90 4.26 -12.05
C SER A 85 5.24 4.14 -13.42
N CYS A 86 6.08 4.22 -14.44
CA CYS A 86 5.69 3.98 -15.82
C CYS A 86 5.77 2.49 -16.15
N GLN A 87 4.69 1.93 -16.69
CA GLN A 87 4.59 0.50 -17.03
C GLN A 87 4.26 0.32 -18.50
N CYS A 88 4.72 -0.77 -19.10
CA CYS A 88 4.30 -1.14 -20.45
C CYS A 88 2.81 -1.49 -20.45
N ARG A 89 2.08 -1.07 -21.50
CA ARG A 89 0.65 -1.39 -21.66
C ARG A 89 0.43 -2.88 -21.82
N GLU A 90 1.31 -3.50 -22.59
CA GLU A 90 1.30 -4.93 -22.86
C GLU A 90 2.59 -5.52 -22.31
N VAL A 91 2.43 -6.54 -21.46
CA VAL A 91 3.53 -7.37 -20.97
C VAL A 91 3.34 -8.74 -21.61
N GLN A 92 4.34 -9.21 -22.32
CA GLN A 92 4.33 -10.50 -22.97
C GLN A 92 5.28 -11.46 -22.25
N GLU A 93 4.92 -12.75 -22.26
CA GLU A 93 5.83 -13.79 -21.82
C GLU A 93 6.94 -13.98 -22.85
N CYS A 94 8.18 -13.99 -22.38
CA CYS A 94 9.35 -14.17 -23.22
C CYS A 94 9.72 -15.64 -23.31
N THR A 95 10.26 -16.04 -24.47
CA THR A 95 10.82 -17.38 -24.67
C THR A 95 12.09 -17.60 -23.84
N THR A 96 12.48 -18.86 -23.67
CA THR A 96 13.68 -19.24 -22.90
C THR A 96 14.92 -18.47 -23.36
N GLY A 97 15.64 -17.86 -22.42
CA GLY A 97 16.81 -17.02 -22.71
C GLY A 97 16.49 -15.56 -23.02
N TYR A 98 15.23 -15.12 -22.87
CA TYR A 98 14.83 -13.72 -22.98
C TYR A 98 14.10 -13.26 -21.71
N SER A 99 14.23 -11.97 -21.40
CA SER A 99 13.53 -11.32 -20.28
C SER A 99 12.84 -10.05 -20.77
N PHE A 100 11.62 -9.82 -20.27
CA PHE A 100 10.85 -8.63 -20.64
C PHE A 100 11.47 -7.38 -20.01
N ASP A 101 11.84 -6.42 -20.84
CA ASP A 101 12.39 -5.15 -20.40
C ASP A 101 11.27 -4.09 -20.31
N GLN A 102 11.01 -3.60 -19.10
CA GLN A 102 9.98 -2.59 -18.83
C GLN A 102 10.34 -1.19 -19.37
N ARG A 103 11.59 -0.95 -19.80
CA ARG A 103 12.00 0.33 -20.39
C ARG A 103 11.72 0.35 -21.89
N GLN A 104 11.89 -0.77 -22.59
CA GLN A 104 11.70 -0.89 -24.04
C GLN A 104 10.40 -1.60 -24.43
N CYS A 105 9.67 -2.16 -23.46
CA CYS A 105 8.44 -2.92 -23.67
C CYS A 105 8.59 -4.09 -24.64
N LYS A 106 9.73 -4.78 -24.57
CA LYS A 106 10.12 -5.88 -25.46
C LYS A 106 10.91 -6.94 -24.72
N CYS A 107 10.90 -8.16 -25.26
CA CYS A 107 11.79 -9.22 -24.80
C CYS A 107 13.20 -8.96 -25.31
N LEU A 108 14.15 -8.81 -24.38
CA LEU A 108 15.57 -8.71 -24.67
C LEU A 108 16.28 -10.00 -24.26
N PRO A 109 17.38 -10.40 -24.94
CA PRO A 109 18.18 -11.54 -24.52
C PRO A 109 18.54 -11.38 -23.05
N SER A 110 18.17 -12.35 -22.23
CA SER A 110 18.61 -12.34 -20.85
C SER A 110 20.11 -12.55 -20.91
N THR A 111 20.89 -11.56 -20.47
CA THR A 111 22.31 -11.78 -20.22
C THR A 111 22.37 -12.72 -19.02
N LEU A 112 22.17 -14.01 -19.26
CA LEU A 112 22.70 -15.04 -18.43
C LEU A 112 24.20 -14.78 -18.48
N LYS A 113 24.71 -13.98 -17.54
CA LYS A 113 26.10 -14.13 -17.11
C LYS A 113 26.15 -15.59 -16.72
N ARG A 114 26.63 -16.45 -17.63
CA ARG A 114 26.99 -17.82 -17.30
C ARG A 114 27.75 -17.66 -16.00
N ARG A 115 27.25 -18.26 -14.91
CA ARG A 115 28.06 -18.49 -13.74
C ARG A 115 29.20 -19.38 -14.24
N PHE A 116 30.22 -18.78 -14.83
CA PHE A 116 31.56 -19.29 -14.65
C PHE A 116 31.73 -19.21 -13.15
N THR A 117 31.76 -20.39 -12.53
CA THR A 117 32.22 -20.58 -11.17
C THR A 117 33.49 -19.75 -11.05
N LEU A 118 33.41 -18.61 -10.35
CA LEU A 118 34.62 -18.02 -9.80
C LEU A 118 34.97 -18.97 -8.66
N GLU A 119 35.76 -20.00 -8.98
CA GLU A 119 36.62 -20.63 -7.99
C GLU A 119 37.37 -19.48 -7.33
N GLN A 120 36.97 -19.18 -6.09
CA GLN A 120 37.69 -18.27 -5.24
C GLN A 120 39.06 -18.90 -5.01
N ALA A 121 40.08 -18.40 -5.71
CA ALA A 121 41.44 -18.50 -5.25
C ALA A 121 41.49 -17.75 -3.91
N VAL A 122 41.41 -18.52 -2.82
CA VAL A 122 41.69 -18.04 -1.47
C VAL A 122 43.21 -17.97 -1.36
N GLU A 123 43.77 -16.77 -1.36
CA GLU A 123 45.18 -16.57 -1.03
C GLU A 123 45.41 -16.87 0.46
N PRO A 124 46.42 -17.69 0.81
CA PRO A 124 46.67 -18.09 2.19
C PRO A 124 47.67 -17.12 2.84
N SER A 125 47.19 -15.99 3.37
CA SER A 125 47.94 -15.22 4.36
C SER A 125 47.00 -14.27 5.08
N ASP A 126 46.62 -14.59 6.32
CA ASP A 126 46.76 -13.74 7.52
C ASP A 126 45.88 -14.27 8.67
N TYR A 127 46.16 -15.49 9.13
CA TYR A 127 45.65 -15.95 10.43
C TYR A 127 46.82 -16.11 11.38
N ASP A 128 47.37 -14.98 11.80
CA ASP A 128 48.08 -14.88 13.07
C ASP A 128 47.94 -13.47 13.64
N ARG A 129 47.83 -13.41 14.98
CA ARG A 129 47.68 -12.24 15.86
C ARG A 129 46.27 -11.64 15.91
N PHE A 130 45.50 -11.74 16.99
CA PHE A 130 45.83 -11.66 18.42
C PHE A 130 44.85 -12.55 19.22
N TYR A 131 45.36 -13.45 20.08
CA TYR A 131 45.21 -13.36 21.54
C TYR A 131 44.04 -12.51 22.05
#